data_AF-A0A6G3LJG7-F1
#
_entry.id   AF-A0A6G3LJG7-F1
#
_cell.length_a   1.000
_cell.length_b   1.000
_cell.length_c   1.000
_cell.angle_alpha   90.00
_cell.angle_beta   90.00
_cell.angle_gamma   90.00
#
_symmetry.space_group_name_H-M   'P 1'
#
loop_
_entity.id
_entity.type
_entity.pdbx_description
1 polymer ?
#
loop_
_entity_poly.entity_id
_entity_poly.type
_entity_poly.pdbx_seq_one_letter_code
_entity_poly.pdbx_strand_id
1 'polypeptide(L)'
;MPQFKLEEFSYKELEEFIKKEGIDTFILPVGTIEPHGTHLPLGTDALIPIAMGEYIAEKLKAILLPPIYYGVTTSLHGYTGSIRIKPETLEQYVYQILESMKMHGFKYALILNGHGGNTQALENAARNAWLNLRMAVMVVDWWTLAREKGLTQKILGKEGGHAATDETAMILATFPNLVKKKLYDPKSIYVYSNGIRTYPTPGTIINYSEKEGETEFKDQVSREYFEVVSKLILE
;
A
#
# COMPACT_ATOMS: atom_id res chain seq x y z
N MET A 1 -18.48 -13.08 5.11
CA MET A 1 -18.20 -11.63 4.98
C MET A 1 -17.53 -11.42 3.65
N PRO A 2 -18.17 -10.66 2.75
CA PRO A 2 -17.44 -9.65 1.98
C PRO A 2 -18.31 -8.42 1.58
N GLN A 3 -19.27 -7.99 2.41
CA GLN A 3 -20.27 -6.98 2.02
C GLN A 3 -19.74 -5.54 1.85
N PHE A 4 -18.45 -5.34 1.56
CA PHE A 4 -17.86 -4.02 1.36
C PHE A 4 -17.05 -3.89 0.07
N LYS A 5 -16.78 -4.98 -0.66
CA LYS A 5 -16.03 -4.92 -1.93
C LYS A 5 -16.93 -4.45 -3.06
N LEU A 6 -16.55 -3.36 -3.73
CA LEU A 6 -17.37 -2.73 -4.76
C LEU A 6 -17.71 -3.71 -5.89
N GLU A 7 -16.73 -4.48 -6.36
CA GLU A 7 -16.84 -5.40 -7.50
C GLU A 7 -17.76 -6.61 -7.24
N GLU A 8 -18.14 -6.85 -5.99
CA GLU A 8 -19.05 -7.94 -5.61
C GLU A 8 -20.52 -7.49 -5.58
N PHE A 9 -20.79 -6.19 -5.68
CA PHE A 9 -22.14 -5.64 -5.75
C PHE A 9 -22.62 -5.48 -7.20
N SER A 10 -23.89 -5.79 -7.45
CA SER A 10 -24.61 -5.10 -8.51
C SER A 10 -24.85 -3.64 -8.12
N TYR A 11 -25.02 -2.75 -9.10
CA TYR A 11 -25.22 -1.32 -8.81
C TYR A 11 -26.45 -1.04 -7.94
N LYS A 12 -27.49 -1.89 -7.99
CA LYS A 12 -28.69 -1.78 -7.14
C LYS A 12 -28.44 -2.22 -5.71
N GLU A 13 -27.73 -3.34 -5.51
CA GLU A 13 -27.36 -3.77 -4.16
C GLU A 13 -26.47 -2.73 -3.49
N LEU A 14 -25.53 -2.11 -4.23
CA LEU A 14 -24.70 -1.03 -3.71
C LEU A 14 -25.54 0.19 -3.30
N GLU A 15 -26.42 0.68 -4.17
CA GLU A 15 -27.30 1.83 -3.91
C GLU A 15 -28.15 1.62 -2.64
N GLU A 16 -28.73 0.44 -2.48
CA GLU A 16 -29.52 0.09 -1.29
C GLU A 16 -28.64 -0.03 -0.05
N PHE A 17 -27.48 -0.66 -0.16
CA PHE A 17 -26.56 -0.87 0.94
C PHE A 17 -25.99 0.44 1.49
N ILE A 18 -25.48 1.33 0.63
CA ILE A 18 -24.92 2.62 1.07
C ILE A 18 -25.99 3.48 1.76
N LYS A 19 -27.23 3.44 1.25
CA LYS A 19 -28.35 4.19 1.83
C LYS A 19 -28.77 3.61 3.18
N LYS A 20 -28.87 2.28 3.27
CA LYS A 20 -29.29 1.59 4.49
C LYS A 20 -28.27 1.74 5.62
N GLU A 21 -26.98 1.55 5.30
CA GLU A 21 -25.91 1.56 6.29
C GLU A 21 -25.32 2.96 6.54
N GLY A 22 -25.72 3.96 5.75
CA GLY A 22 -25.26 5.34 5.86
C GLY A 22 -23.80 5.52 5.46
N ILE A 23 -23.34 4.76 4.46
CA ILE A 23 -21.95 4.74 4.02
C ILE A 23 -21.70 5.91 3.06
N ASP A 24 -20.76 6.78 3.41
CA ASP A 24 -20.27 7.88 2.55
C ASP A 24 -18.74 7.90 2.42
N THR A 25 -18.09 6.81 2.81
CA THR A 25 -16.64 6.61 2.75
C THR A 25 -16.27 5.43 1.86
N PHE A 26 -15.17 5.56 1.09
CA PHE A 26 -14.56 4.42 0.40
C PHE A 26 -13.04 4.36 0.63
N ILE A 27 -12.49 3.17 0.39
CA ILE A 27 -11.06 2.86 0.48
C ILE A 27 -10.55 2.53 -0.92
N LEU A 28 -9.46 3.15 -1.34
CA LEU A 28 -8.76 2.85 -2.59
C LEU A 28 -7.37 2.31 -2.30
N PRO A 29 -7.13 0.99 -2.45
CA PRO A 29 -5.80 0.42 -2.41
C PRO A 29 -5.00 0.83 -3.66
N VAL A 30 -3.77 1.31 -3.48
CA VAL A 30 -2.88 1.69 -4.58
C VAL A 30 -1.50 1.08 -4.35
N GLY A 31 -1.01 0.34 -5.35
CA GLY A 31 0.32 -0.24 -5.34
C GLY A 31 1.06 -0.06 -6.66
N THR A 32 2.01 -0.95 -6.90
CA THR A 32 2.81 -1.07 -8.12
C THR A 32 3.20 -2.53 -8.35
N ILE A 33 3.58 -2.90 -9.59
CA ILE A 33 4.24 -4.17 -9.87
C ILE A 33 5.74 -3.92 -10.01
N GLU A 34 6.53 -4.32 -9.01
CA GLU A 34 7.97 -4.12 -8.99
C GLU A 34 8.75 -5.14 -8.14
N PRO A 35 10.07 -5.27 -8.35
CA PRO A 35 10.91 -6.23 -7.63
C PRO A 35 10.97 -5.92 -6.13
N HIS A 36 10.78 -6.96 -5.33
CA HIS A 36 10.81 -6.87 -3.87
C HIS A 36 11.75 -7.94 -3.29
N GLY A 37 13.05 -7.71 -3.42
CA GLY A 37 14.04 -8.74 -3.13
C GLY A 37 13.89 -9.96 -4.03
N THR A 38 14.51 -11.05 -3.62
CA THR A 38 14.35 -12.37 -4.27
C THR A 38 13.24 -13.21 -3.64
N HIS A 39 12.70 -12.77 -2.50
CA HIS A 39 11.79 -13.55 -1.66
C HIS A 39 10.33 -13.09 -1.71
N LEU A 40 10.01 -11.84 -2.04
CA LEU A 40 8.63 -11.34 -2.09
C LEU A 40 8.06 -11.32 -3.52
N PRO A 41 6.73 -11.40 -3.67
CA PRO A 41 6.08 -11.29 -4.96
C PRO A 41 6.22 -9.87 -5.56
N LEU A 42 6.20 -9.78 -6.89
CA LEU A 42 6.22 -8.49 -7.61
C LEU A 42 5.05 -7.57 -7.25
N GLY A 43 3.95 -8.12 -6.76
CA GLY A 43 2.75 -7.36 -6.38
C GLY A 43 2.72 -6.92 -4.91
N THR A 44 3.85 -6.93 -4.19
CA THR A 44 3.90 -6.62 -2.74
C THR A 44 3.20 -5.30 -2.41
N ASP A 45 3.52 -4.24 -3.16
CA ASP A 45 2.92 -2.91 -3.04
C ASP A 45 1.40 -2.87 -3.21
N ALA A 46 0.80 -3.81 -3.95
CA ALA A 46 -0.65 -3.88 -4.12
C ALA A 46 -1.28 -4.83 -3.10
N LEU A 47 -0.64 -5.97 -2.83
CA LEU A 47 -1.15 -7.01 -1.93
C LEU A 47 -1.31 -6.51 -0.50
N ILE A 48 -0.35 -5.72 0.01
CA ILE A 48 -0.40 -5.16 1.36
C ILE A 48 -1.63 -4.25 1.54
N PRO A 49 -1.83 -3.17 0.77
CA PRO A 49 -2.98 -2.29 0.94
C PRO A 49 -4.32 -2.97 0.61
N ILE A 50 -4.36 -4.03 -0.23
CA ILE A 50 -5.55 -4.86 -0.41
C ILE A 50 -5.93 -5.54 0.91
N ALA A 51 -4.99 -6.26 1.53
CA ALA A 51 -5.26 -6.98 2.78
C ALA A 51 -5.61 -6.03 3.93
N MET A 52 -4.93 -4.88 4.01
CA MET A 52 -5.27 -3.83 4.96
C MET A 52 -6.67 -3.25 4.70
N GLY A 53 -6.99 -2.97 3.44
CA GLY A 53 -8.30 -2.47 3.02
C GLY A 53 -9.43 -3.42 3.42
N GLU A 54 -9.25 -4.73 3.21
CA GLU A 54 -10.21 -5.76 3.66
C GLU A 54 -10.38 -5.76 5.19
N TYR A 55 -9.29 -5.60 5.94
CA TYR A 55 -9.34 -5.52 7.41
C TYR A 55 -10.06 -4.25 7.92
N ILE A 56 -9.87 -3.13 7.23
CA ILE A 56 -10.33 -1.80 7.65
C ILE A 56 -11.78 -1.53 7.20
N ALA A 57 -12.17 -1.96 5.99
CA ALA A 57 -13.44 -1.63 5.35
C ALA A 57 -14.67 -1.91 6.23
N GLU A 58 -14.71 -3.09 6.85
CA GLU A 58 -15.81 -3.48 7.74
C GLU A 58 -15.91 -2.58 8.99
N LYS A 59 -14.75 -2.24 9.57
CA LYS A 59 -14.67 -1.44 10.81
C LYS A 59 -14.99 0.03 10.57
N LEU A 60 -14.55 0.56 9.43
CA LEU A 60 -14.80 1.93 9.00
C LEU A 60 -16.19 2.12 8.36
N LYS A 61 -16.89 1.01 8.05
CA LYS A 61 -18.08 1.00 7.18
C LYS A 61 -17.81 1.74 5.88
N ALA A 62 -16.76 1.33 5.18
CA ALA A 62 -16.34 1.94 3.92
C ALA A 62 -16.39 0.93 2.77
N ILE A 63 -16.75 1.39 1.57
CA ILE A 63 -16.67 0.55 0.37
C ILE A 63 -15.21 0.39 -0.04
N LEU A 64 -14.72 -0.84 -0.14
CA LEU A 64 -13.41 -1.16 -0.66
C LEU A 64 -13.46 -1.21 -2.19
N LEU A 65 -12.68 -0.36 -2.86
CA LEU A 65 -12.56 -0.37 -4.30
C LEU A 65 -11.57 -1.43 -4.79
N PRO A 66 -11.69 -1.87 -6.06
CA PRO A 66 -10.63 -2.63 -6.71
C PRO A 66 -9.30 -1.88 -6.64
N PRO A 67 -8.18 -2.60 -6.45
CA PRO A 67 -6.87 -1.99 -6.31
C PRO A 67 -6.34 -1.43 -7.63
N ILE A 68 -5.49 -0.41 -7.54
CA ILE A 68 -4.62 0.01 -8.64
C ILE A 68 -3.32 -0.78 -8.55
N TYR A 69 -3.06 -1.66 -9.53
CA TYR A 69 -1.86 -2.50 -9.57
C TYR A 69 -0.64 -1.84 -10.19
N TYR A 70 -0.81 -0.78 -10.99
CA TYR A 70 0.28 -0.16 -11.73
C TYR A 70 0.52 1.26 -11.25
N GLY A 71 1.74 1.53 -10.78
CA GLY A 71 2.15 2.79 -10.21
C GLY A 71 3.50 3.29 -10.75
N VAL A 72 4.17 4.10 -9.96
CA VAL A 72 5.35 4.86 -10.35
C VAL A 72 6.62 4.21 -9.83
N THR A 73 7.17 3.23 -10.55
CA THR A 73 8.52 2.71 -10.26
C THR A 73 9.59 3.61 -10.88
N THR A 74 10.73 3.80 -10.21
CA THR A 74 11.89 4.52 -10.77
C THR A 74 13.14 3.66 -10.86
N SER A 75 13.96 3.63 -9.82
CA SER A 75 15.26 2.93 -9.77
C SER A 75 15.15 1.41 -9.88
N LEU A 76 13.99 0.84 -9.56
CA LEU A 76 13.75 -0.60 -9.68
C LEU A 76 13.18 -1.01 -11.05
N HIS A 77 12.93 -0.05 -11.96
CA HIS A 77 12.30 -0.36 -13.25
C HIS A 77 13.18 -1.18 -14.20
N GLY A 78 14.51 -1.13 -14.02
CA GLY A 78 15.46 -1.89 -14.82
C GLY A 78 15.45 -3.41 -14.56
N TYR A 79 14.70 -3.88 -13.56
CA TYR A 79 14.63 -5.28 -13.19
C TYR A 79 13.41 -5.99 -13.83
N THR A 80 13.58 -7.28 -14.11
CA THR A 80 12.57 -8.12 -14.76
C THR A 80 11.25 -8.12 -14.01
N GLY A 81 10.15 -7.86 -14.74
CA GLY A 81 8.79 -7.88 -14.22
C GLY A 81 8.29 -6.54 -13.67
N SER A 82 9.15 -5.53 -13.53
CA SER A 82 8.68 -4.17 -13.17
C SER A 82 7.80 -3.57 -14.28
N ILE A 83 6.66 -3.01 -13.89
CA ILE A 83 5.75 -2.30 -14.78
C ILE A 83 5.51 -0.91 -14.21
N ARG A 84 5.81 0.11 -15.02
CA ARG A 84 5.74 1.52 -14.61
C ARG A 84 4.69 2.28 -15.44
N ILE A 85 3.97 3.18 -14.78
CA ILE A 85 3.28 4.32 -15.41
C ILE A 85 3.93 5.65 -15.00
N LYS A 86 3.61 6.72 -15.74
CA LYS A 86 4.09 8.07 -15.41
C LYS A 86 3.35 8.63 -14.19
N PRO A 87 4.00 9.47 -13.35
CA PRO A 87 3.35 10.10 -12.20
C PRO A 87 2.08 10.86 -12.59
N GLU A 88 2.11 11.61 -13.70
CA GLU A 88 0.97 12.40 -14.15
C GLU A 88 -0.20 11.51 -14.58
N THR A 89 0.08 10.32 -15.11
CA THR A 89 -0.94 9.32 -15.44
C THR A 89 -1.60 8.78 -14.18
N LEU A 90 -0.82 8.44 -13.14
CA LEU A 90 -1.37 7.96 -11.88
C LEU A 90 -2.21 9.04 -11.20
N GLU A 91 -1.71 10.28 -11.14
CA GLU A 91 -2.42 11.43 -10.55
C GLU A 91 -3.78 11.63 -11.22
N GLN A 92 -3.81 11.71 -12.55
CA GLN A 92 -5.05 11.91 -13.30
C GLN A 92 -6.01 10.73 -13.16
N TYR A 93 -5.49 9.50 -13.18
CA TYR A 93 -6.32 8.30 -13.02
C TYR A 93 -7.00 8.27 -11.65
N VAL A 94 -6.25 8.52 -10.57
CA VAL A 94 -6.78 8.56 -9.21
C VAL A 94 -7.77 9.71 -9.05
N TYR A 95 -7.48 10.89 -9.58
CA TYR A 95 -8.41 12.03 -9.55
C TYR A 95 -9.75 11.68 -10.23
N GLN A 96 -9.74 11.01 -11.38
CA GLN A 96 -10.96 10.59 -12.08
C GLN A 96 -11.77 9.54 -11.31
N ILE A 97 -11.10 8.65 -10.55
CA ILE A 97 -11.79 7.74 -9.63
C ILE A 97 -12.47 8.53 -8.51
N LEU A 98 -11.76 9.48 -7.88
CA LEU A 98 -12.33 10.33 -6.83
C LEU A 98 -13.54 11.13 -7.34
N GLU A 99 -13.46 11.68 -8.55
CA GLU A 99 -14.57 12.38 -9.23
C GLU A 99 -15.78 11.48 -9.45
N SER A 100 -15.55 10.26 -9.96
CA SER A 100 -16.61 9.28 -10.18
C SER A 100 -17.31 8.88 -8.86
N MET A 101 -16.53 8.65 -7.80
CA MET A 101 -17.10 8.30 -6.50
C MET A 101 -17.82 9.49 -5.85
N LYS A 102 -17.32 10.71 -6.04
CA LYS A 102 -18.02 11.92 -5.60
C LYS A 102 -19.37 12.07 -6.29
N MET A 103 -19.45 11.76 -7.58
CA MET A 103 -20.71 11.78 -8.35
C MET A 103 -21.77 10.86 -7.73
N HIS A 104 -21.36 9.72 -7.15
CA HIS A 104 -22.24 8.78 -6.44
C HIS A 104 -22.57 9.18 -4.99
N GLY A 105 -22.11 10.34 -4.52
CA GLY A 105 -22.46 10.88 -3.20
C GLY A 105 -21.46 10.58 -2.07
N PHE A 106 -20.35 9.89 -2.36
CA PHE A 106 -19.28 9.69 -1.37
C PHE A 106 -18.63 11.03 -1.00
N LYS A 107 -18.32 11.19 0.29
CA LYS A 107 -17.74 12.42 0.85
C LYS A 107 -16.30 12.26 1.28
N TYR A 108 -15.92 11.05 1.68
CA TYR A 108 -14.62 10.72 2.23
C TYR A 108 -13.95 9.62 1.42
N ALA A 109 -12.65 9.74 1.21
CA ALA A 109 -11.81 8.67 0.68
C ALA A 109 -10.60 8.42 1.58
N LEU A 110 -10.27 7.14 1.74
CA LEU A 110 -9.00 6.68 2.28
C LEU A 110 -8.22 6.01 1.17
N ILE A 111 -7.11 6.61 0.74
CA ILE A 111 -6.17 6.01 -0.19
C ILE A 111 -5.12 5.27 0.65
N LEU A 112 -5.11 3.94 0.56
CA LEU A 112 -4.07 3.11 1.18
C LEU A 112 -2.96 2.91 0.15
N ASN A 113 -1.89 3.67 0.29
CA ASN A 113 -0.74 3.58 -0.60
C ASN A 113 0.22 2.50 -0.10
N GLY A 114 0.66 1.63 -1.00
CA GLY A 114 1.67 0.61 -0.73
C GLY A 114 3.03 0.89 -1.34
N HIS A 115 3.23 1.99 -2.05
CA HIS A 115 4.49 2.26 -2.77
C HIS A 115 4.95 3.72 -2.66
N GLY A 116 6.20 3.95 -2.25
CA GLY A 116 6.73 5.32 -2.05
C GLY A 116 6.80 6.18 -3.31
N GLY A 117 6.99 5.59 -4.49
CA GLY A 117 6.96 6.33 -5.75
C GLY A 117 5.59 6.93 -6.10
N ASN A 118 4.50 6.40 -5.53
CA ASN A 118 3.14 6.87 -5.77
C ASN A 118 2.80 8.11 -4.92
N THR A 119 3.45 8.32 -3.78
CA THR A 119 3.06 9.29 -2.74
C THR A 119 2.74 10.67 -3.30
N GLN A 120 3.64 11.25 -4.12
CA GLN A 120 3.44 12.60 -4.64
C GLN A 120 2.24 12.71 -5.59
N ALA A 121 2.05 11.71 -6.45
CA ALA A 121 0.93 11.68 -7.40
C ALA A 121 -0.41 11.53 -6.66
N LEU A 122 -0.44 10.73 -5.59
CA LEU A 122 -1.61 10.55 -4.74
C LEU A 122 -1.94 11.80 -3.93
N GLU A 123 -0.94 12.47 -3.37
CA GLU A 123 -1.10 13.76 -2.71
C GLU A 123 -1.70 14.82 -3.64
N ASN A 124 -1.19 14.90 -4.87
CA ASN A 124 -1.70 15.86 -5.85
C ASN A 124 -3.16 15.56 -6.22
N ALA A 125 -3.50 14.29 -6.46
CA ALA A 125 -4.87 13.87 -6.74
C ALA A 125 -5.82 14.20 -5.57
N ALA A 126 -5.41 13.91 -4.34
CA ALA A 126 -6.17 14.24 -3.13
C ALA A 126 -6.38 15.75 -2.97
N ARG A 127 -5.33 16.55 -3.18
CA ARG A 127 -5.39 18.02 -3.14
C ARG A 127 -6.37 18.56 -4.19
N ASN A 128 -6.30 18.06 -5.43
CA ASN A 128 -7.19 18.46 -6.51
C ASN A 128 -8.65 18.07 -6.19
N ALA A 129 -8.90 16.89 -5.62
CA ALA A 129 -10.22 16.48 -5.20
C ALA A 129 -10.81 17.40 -4.11
N TRP A 130 -10.00 17.86 -3.15
CA TRP A 130 -10.46 18.86 -2.17
C TRP A 130 -10.82 20.20 -2.83
N LEU A 131 -9.93 20.71 -3.69
CA LEU A 131 -10.07 22.02 -4.30
C LEU A 131 -11.24 22.09 -5.28
N ASN A 132 -11.46 21.03 -6.07
CA ASN A 132 -12.43 21.02 -7.16
C ASN A 132 -13.75 20.32 -6.78
N LEU A 133 -13.70 19.27 -5.96
CA LEU A 133 -14.85 18.41 -5.68
C LEU A 133 -15.39 18.57 -4.25
N ARG A 134 -14.69 19.30 -3.38
CA ARG A 134 -15.00 19.40 -1.93
C ARG A 134 -15.15 18.00 -1.32
N MET A 135 -14.24 17.12 -1.68
CA MET A 135 -14.13 15.77 -1.15
C MET A 135 -12.94 15.68 -0.20
N ALA A 136 -13.15 15.15 1.00
CA ALA A 136 -12.06 14.96 1.96
C ALA A 136 -11.35 13.64 1.63
N VAL A 137 -10.03 13.70 1.42
CA VAL A 137 -9.23 12.55 1.02
C VAL A 137 -8.05 12.43 1.97
N MET A 138 -7.89 11.25 2.57
CA MET A 138 -6.73 10.87 3.37
C MET A 138 -5.86 9.94 2.53
N VAL A 139 -4.57 10.26 2.38
CA VAL A 139 -3.57 9.37 1.77
C VAL A 139 -2.71 8.82 2.89
N VAL A 140 -2.59 7.51 2.98
CA VAL A 140 -1.81 6.82 4.01
C VAL A 140 -0.72 6.00 3.36
N ASP A 141 0.51 6.44 3.56
CA ASP A 141 1.72 5.64 3.37
C ASP A 141 1.92 4.79 4.64
N TRP A 142 1.41 3.55 4.63
CA TRP A 142 1.28 2.74 5.85
C TRP A 142 2.62 2.52 6.57
N TRP A 143 3.72 2.36 5.81
CA TRP A 143 5.06 2.07 6.35
C TRP A 143 5.65 3.31 7.04
N THR A 144 5.45 4.49 6.46
CA THR A 144 5.87 5.78 7.03
C THR A 144 5.14 6.02 8.34
N LEU A 145 3.82 5.84 8.34
CA LEU A 145 3.00 6.00 9.55
C LEU A 145 3.39 4.99 10.65
N ALA A 146 3.61 3.72 10.31
CA ALA A 146 4.06 2.70 11.26
C ALA A 146 5.43 3.03 11.88
N ARG A 147 6.37 3.54 11.07
CA ARG A 147 7.69 4.03 11.51
C ARG A 147 7.56 5.23 12.43
N GLU A 148 6.76 6.23 12.07
CA GLU A 148 6.55 7.44 12.89
C GLU A 148 5.97 7.14 14.27
N LYS A 149 5.11 6.12 14.37
CA LYS A 149 4.59 5.62 15.65
C LYS A 149 5.54 4.65 16.37
N GLY A 150 6.71 4.38 15.81
CA GLY A 150 7.71 3.46 16.37
C GLY A 150 7.27 2.00 16.40
N LEU A 151 6.21 1.63 15.69
CA LEU A 151 5.64 0.28 15.71
C LEU A 151 6.56 -0.73 15.04
N THR A 152 7.18 -0.34 13.93
CA THR A 152 8.11 -1.19 13.16
C THR A 152 9.27 -1.65 14.04
N GLN A 153 10.02 -0.71 14.62
CA GLN A 153 11.11 -1.02 15.55
C GLN A 153 10.63 -1.78 16.80
N LYS A 154 9.46 -1.42 17.37
CA LYS A 154 8.94 -2.03 18.60
C LYS A 154 8.55 -3.51 18.40
N ILE A 155 7.90 -3.84 17.30
CA ILE A 155 7.32 -5.17 17.06
C ILE A 155 8.31 -6.06 16.29
N LEU A 156 8.97 -5.52 15.26
CA LEU A 156 9.89 -6.29 14.41
C LEU A 156 11.34 -6.26 14.92
N GLY A 157 11.64 -5.40 15.90
CA GLY A 157 12.97 -5.28 16.50
C GLY A 157 13.98 -4.48 15.67
N LYS A 158 13.56 -3.96 14.49
CA LYS A 158 14.36 -3.10 13.62
C LYS A 158 13.45 -2.24 12.72
N GLU A 159 14.03 -1.23 12.10
CA GLU A 159 13.33 -0.39 11.12
C GLU A 159 13.07 -1.12 9.80
N GLY A 160 12.08 -0.61 9.05
CA GLY A 160 11.64 -1.13 7.76
C GLY A 160 12.39 -0.59 6.53
N GLY A 161 11.93 -0.94 5.34
CA GLY A 161 12.57 -0.58 4.08
C GLY A 161 11.94 -1.29 2.89
N HIS A 162 12.48 -1.04 1.69
CA HIS A 162 11.98 -1.70 0.48
C HIS A 162 12.34 -3.19 0.51
N ALA A 163 11.34 -4.06 0.38
CA ALA A 163 11.43 -5.50 0.56
C ALA A 163 12.09 -5.95 1.86
N ALA A 164 12.13 -5.07 2.87
CA ALA A 164 12.78 -5.33 4.13
C ALA A 164 11.82 -6.00 5.11
N THR A 165 12.09 -5.88 6.41
CA THR A 165 11.38 -6.64 7.44
C THR A 165 9.89 -6.31 7.56
N ASP A 166 9.48 -5.07 7.28
CA ASP A 166 8.12 -4.59 7.40
C ASP A 166 7.23 -5.12 6.27
N GLU A 167 7.60 -4.91 5.01
CA GLU A 167 6.88 -5.47 3.87
C GLU A 167 6.86 -7.01 3.90
N THR A 168 7.99 -7.62 4.30
CA THR A 168 8.04 -9.07 4.47
C THR A 168 7.08 -9.55 5.54
N ALA A 169 7.00 -8.86 6.69
CA ALA A 169 6.04 -9.18 7.73
C ALA A 169 4.60 -9.04 7.24
N MET A 170 4.27 -7.95 6.52
CA MET A 170 2.92 -7.74 6.00
C MET A 170 2.50 -8.85 5.02
N ILE A 171 3.37 -9.24 4.09
CA ILE A 171 3.08 -10.34 3.14
C ILE A 171 3.08 -11.70 3.84
N LEU A 172 3.99 -11.95 4.78
CA LEU A 172 4.03 -13.22 5.51
C LEU A 172 2.78 -13.44 6.37
N ALA A 173 2.21 -12.37 6.92
CA ALA A 173 0.96 -12.40 7.68
C ALA A 173 -0.27 -12.76 6.84
N THR A 174 -0.31 -12.25 5.60
CA THR A 174 -1.53 -12.22 4.76
C THR A 174 -1.49 -13.21 3.60
N PHE A 175 -0.33 -13.36 2.94
CA PHE A 175 -0.11 -14.22 1.79
C PHE A 175 1.16 -15.10 1.96
N PRO A 176 1.27 -15.92 3.01
CA PRO A 176 2.50 -16.66 3.34
C PRO A 176 3.02 -17.56 2.20
N ASN A 177 2.13 -18.11 1.37
CA ASN A 177 2.49 -18.97 0.23
C ASN A 177 3.26 -18.23 -0.89
N LEU A 178 3.17 -16.90 -0.92
CA LEU A 178 3.88 -16.07 -1.89
C LEU A 178 5.33 -15.79 -1.46
N VAL A 179 5.67 -15.91 -0.18
CA VAL A 179 7.01 -15.67 0.34
C VAL A 179 7.94 -16.84 0.01
N LYS A 180 8.97 -16.57 -0.79
CA LYS A 180 9.98 -17.56 -1.21
C LYS A 180 11.18 -17.54 -0.27
N LYS A 181 10.99 -18.01 0.98
CA LYS A 181 12.04 -18.04 2.03
C LYS A 181 13.36 -18.65 1.55
N LYS A 182 13.31 -19.67 0.68
CA LYS A 182 14.49 -20.35 0.10
C LYS A 182 15.25 -19.53 -0.95
N LEU A 183 14.62 -18.52 -1.54
CA LEU A 183 15.25 -17.65 -2.54
C LEU A 183 15.86 -16.39 -1.92
N TYR A 184 15.57 -16.10 -0.64
CA TYR A 184 16.13 -14.93 0.06
C TYR A 184 17.66 -14.91 -0.05
N ASP A 185 18.19 -13.81 -0.60
CA ASP A 185 19.63 -13.60 -0.74
C ASP A 185 20.01 -12.24 -0.13
N PRO A 186 20.72 -12.20 1.00
CA PRO A 186 21.14 -10.95 1.63
C PRO A 186 22.09 -10.13 0.75
N LYS A 187 22.69 -10.71 -0.30
CA LYS A 187 23.47 -9.95 -1.30
C LYS A 187 22.62 -8.99 -2.13
N SER A 188 21.30 -9.15 -2.11
CA SER A 188 20.35 -8.22 -2.75
C SER A 188 20.09 -6.96 -1.93
N ILE A 189 20.65 -6.87 -0.71
CA ILE A 189 20.55 -5.69 0.15
C ILE A 189 21.44 -4.59 -0.37
N TYR A 190 20.82 -3.44 -0.61
CA TYR A 190 21.47 -2.17 -0.90
C TYR A 190 21.14 -1.18 0.22
N VAL A 191 22.16 -0.65 0.89
CA VAL A 191 21.97 0.43 1.87
C VAL A 191 21.93 1.75 1.11
N TYR A 192 20.77 2.41 1.16
CA TYR A 192 20.52 3.66 0.47
C TYR A 192 21.36 4.80 1.05
N SER A 193 21.82 5.70 0.16
CA SER A 193 22.53 6.92 0.55
C SER A 193 21.85 8.13 -0.07
N ASN A 194 21.63 9.18 0.72
CA ASN A 194 21.10 10.44 0.22
C ASN A 194 22.04 11.12 -0.80
N GLY A 195 23.34 10.84 -0.72
CA GLY A 195 24.35 11.41 -1.63
C GLY A 195 24.56 10.62 -2.92
N ILE A 196 23.95 9.45 -3.08
CA ILE A 196 24.17 8.56 -4.22
C ILE A 196 22.82 8.21 -4.87
N ARG A 197 22.77 8.29 -6.20
CA ARG A 197 21.59 7.91 -7.00
C ARG A 197 22.03 6.94 -8.08
N THR A 198 21.35 5.81 -8.15
CA THR A 198 21.68 4.69 -9.04
C THR A 198 20.42 4.26 -9.79
N TYR A 199 20.59 4.00 -11.09
CA TYR A 199 19.53 3.57 -11.98
C TYR A 199 20.09 2.50 -12.93
N PRO A 200 19.81 1.20 -12.70
CA PRO A 200 19.01 0.67 -11.59
C PRO A 200 19.71 0.78 -10.23
N THR A 201 18.96 0.64 -9.13
CA THR A 201 19.58 0.41 -7.80
C THR A 201 20.42 -0.87 -7.83
N PRO A 202 21.57 -0.96 -7.13
CA PRO A 202 22.40 -2.17 -7.10
C PRO A 202 21.76 -3.39 -6.44
N GLY A 203 20.70 -3.18 -5.66
CA GLY A 203 19.95 -4.21 -4.98
C GLY A 203 18.44 -3.95 -5.04
N THR A 204 17.67 -5.02 -4.81
CA THR A 204 16.20 -5.01 -4.79
C THR A 204 15.63 -5.14 -3.38
N ILE A 205 16.48 -5.18 -2.35
CA ILE A 205 16.13 -4.93 -0.95
C ILE A 205 16.83 -3.63 -0.57
N ILE A 206 16.08 -2.61 -0.15
CA ILE A 206 16.65 -1.28 0.15
C ILE A 206 16.48 -0.97 1.63
N ASN A 207 17.60 -0.91 2.34
CA ASN A 207 17.66 -0.46 3.72
C ASN A 207 18.02 1.03 3.77
N TYR A 208 17.45 1.80 4.69
CA TYR A 208 17.76 3.23 4.83
C TYR A 208 18.93 3.50 5.79
N SER A 209 19.36 2.49 6.55
CA SER A 209 20.62 2.45 7.28
C SER A 209 21.17 1.01 7.37
N GLU A 210 22.33 0.84 8.01
CA GLU A 210 22.88 -0.51 8.26
C GLU A 210 22.10 -1.27 9.35
N LYS A 211 21.28 -0.58 10.15
CA LYS A 211 20.59 -1.18 11.32
C LYS A 211 19.43 -2.08 10.93
N GLU A 212 18.81 -1.85 9.77
CA GLU A 212 17.74 -2.69 9.23
C GLU A 212 18.25 -4.08 8.86
N GLY A 213 19.49 -4.21 8.39
CA GLY A 213 20.16 -5.48 8.15
C GLY A 213 19.33 -6.51 7.36
N GLU A 214 19.46 -7.78 7.74
CA GLU A 214 18.73 -8.89 7.11
C GLU A 214 17.29 -9.02 7.61
N THR A 215 16.45 -9.56 6.72
CA THR A 215 15.02 -9.81 6.97
C THR A 215 14.82 -11.11 7.73
N GLU A 216 13.88 -11.09 8.68
CA GLU A 216 13.53 -12.26 9.48
C GLU A 216 12.11 -12.75 9.16
N PHE A 217 11.94 -14.07 9.10
CA PHE A 217 10.67 -14.70 8.72
C PHE A 217 9.90 -15.23 9.93
N LYS A 218 9.38 -14.33 10.78
CA LYS A 218 8.68 -14.65 12.03
C LYS A 218 7.16 -14.60 11.86
N ASP A 219 6.51 -15.74 11.65
CA ASP A 219 5.08 -15.80 11.28
C ASP A 219 4.15 -15.18 12.34
N GLN A 220 4.34 -15.47 13.63
CA GLN A 220 3.49 -14.94 14.70
C GLN A 220 3.65 -13.42 14.87
N VAL A 221 4.89 -12.95 14.89
CA VAL A 221 5.22 -11.51 14.99
C VAL A 221 4.69 -10.74 13.78
N SER A 222 4.73 -11.36 12.60
CA SER A 222 4.21 -10.77 11.36
C SER A 222 2.70 -10.52 11.43
N ARG A 223 1.93 -11.47 11.99
CA ARG A 223 0.48 -11.31 12.19
C ARG A 223 0.16 -10.20 13.18
N GLU A 224 0.90 -10.12 14.29
CA GLU A 224 0.78 -9.03 15.26
C GLU A 224 1.07 -7.68 14.58
N TYR A 225 2.16 -7.59 13.82
CA TYR A 225 2.52 -6.37 13.10
C TYR A 225 1.42 -5.92 12.14
N PHE A 226 0.91 -6.83 11.31
CA PHE A 226 -0.19 -6.54 10.38
C PHE A 226 -1.43 -6.02 11.11
N GLU A 227 -1.85 -6.66 12.20
CA GLU A 227 -3.04 -6.28 12.94
C GLU A 227 -2.88 -4.90 13.60
N VAL A 228 -1.74 -4.64 14.24
CA VAL A 228 -1.47 -3.38 14.92
C VAL A 228 -1.35 -2.22 13.92
N VAL A 229 -0.63 -2.40 12.81
CA VAL A 229 -0.48 -1.36 11.78
C VAL A 229 -1.81 -1.09 11.08
N SER A 230 -2.60 -2.12 10.77
CA SER A 230 -3.93 -1.93 10.17
C SER A 230 -4.91 -1.24 11.11
N LYS A 231 -4.83 -1.55 12.41
CA LYS A 231 -5.65 -0.90 13.44
C LYS A 231 -5.28 0.57 13.64
N LEU A 232 -4.00 0.92 13.53
CA LEU A 232 -3.53 2.31 13.67
C LEU A 232 -4.26 3.27 12.72
N ILE A 233 -4.65 2.82 11.52
CA ILE A 233 -5.34 3.66 10.53
C ILE A 233 -6.79 4.00 10.96
N LEU A 234 -7.35 3.26 11.91
CA LEU A 234 -8.70 3.48 12.45
C LEU A 234 -8.74 4.46 13.64
N GLU A 235 -7.57 4.87 14.16
CA GLU A 235 -7.43 5.77 15.32
C GLU A 235 -7.31 7.24 14.92
#